data_AF-A0A967LEU6-F1
#
_entry.id   AF-A0A967LEU6-F1
#
_cell.length_a   1.000
_cell.length_b   1.000
_cell.length_c   1.000
_cell.angle_alpha   90.00
_cell.angle_beta   90.00
_cell.angle_gamma   90.00
#
_symmetry.space_group_name_H-M   'P 1'
#
loop_
_entity.id
_entity.type
_entity.pdbx_description
1 polymer ?
#
loop_
_entity_poly.entity_id
_entity_poly.type
_entity_poly.pdbx_seq_one_letter_code
_entity_poly.pdbx_strand_id
1 'polypeptide(L)'
;VFFRELEIPEPKHNLGLGGGTHGAMTGRMMEAIEKILINDRPDWVLVYGDTNSTLAGALAAVKVHIPVCHVEAGLRSFDRRMPEEINRVLTDHLAGRLFCSSEEGV
;
A
#
# COMPACT_ATOMS: atom_id res chain seq x y z
N VAL A 1 -11.66 -18.36 -6.15
CA VAL A 1 -10.96 -19.24 -7.12
C VAL A 1 -9.45 -19.13 -6.91
N PHE A 2 -8.85 -17.95 -7.09
CA PHE A 2 -7.41 -17.70 -6.89
C PHE A 2 -6.82 -18.12 -5.52
N PHE A 3 -7.42 -17.69 -4.39
CA PHE A 3 -6.91 -18.05 -3.05
C PHE A 3 -6.83 -19.57 -2.83
N ARG A 4 -7.88 -20.29 -3.24
CA ARG A 4 -7.94 -21.76 -3.15
C ARG A 4 -6.91 -22.44 -4.05
N GLU A 5 -6.70 -21.94 -5.26
CA GLU A 5 -5.77 -22.53 -6.22
C GLU A 5 -4.30 -22.35 -5.84
N LEU A 6 -3.98 -21.23 -5.18
CA LEU A 6 -2.63 -20.94 -4.71
C LEU A 6 -2.39 -21.35 -3.25
N GLU A 7 -3.35 -22.02 -2.62
CA GLU A 7 -3.30 -22.41 -1.20
C GLU A 7 -3.05 -21.21 -0.25
N ILE A 8 -3.57 -20.03 -0.62
CA ILE A 8 -3.46 -18.80 0.16
C ILE A 8 -4.69 -18.68 1.08
N PRO A 9 -4.53 -18.35 2.38
CA PRO A 9 -5.65 -18.06 3.26
C PRO A 9 -6.53 -16.91 2.75
N GLU A 10 -7.83 -16.99 3.03
CA GLU A 10 -8.74 -15.87 2.78
C GLU A 10 -8.34 -14.65 3.64
N PRO A 11 -8.49 -13.42 3.11
CA PRO A 11 -8.10 -12.22 3.85
C PRO A 11 -9.01 -12.01 5.07
N LYS A 12 -8.41 -11.61 6.20
CA LYS A 12 -9.14 -11.24 7.44
C LYS A 12 -10.18 -10.14 7.17
N HIS A 13 -9.86 -9.20 6.30
CA HIS A 13 -10.71 -8.07 5.92
C HIS A 13 -10.80 -7.99 4.39
N ASN A 14 -12.02 -8.05 3.84
CA ASN A 14 -12.30 -7.77 2.43
C ASN A 14 -13.14 -6.49 2.34
N LEU A 15 -12.57 -5.43 1.78
CA LEU A 15 -13.22 -4.11 1.73
C LEU A 15 -14.29 -4.00 0.62
N GLY A 16 -14.36 -4.95 -0.31
CA GLY A 16 -15.29 -4.90 -1.45
C GLY A 16 -15.12 -3.67 -2.35
N LEU A 17 -13.95 -3.02 -2.31
CA LEU A 17 -13.68 -1.79 -3.06
C LEU A 17 -13.09 -2.12 -4.44
N GLY A 18 -13.68 -1.54 -5.48
CA GLY A 18 -13.21 -1.62 -6.86
C GLY A 18 -13.74 -0.47 -7.71
N GLY A 19 -13.17 -0.32 -8.91
CA GLY A 19 -13.58 0.67 -9.91
C GLY A 19 -13.38 2.15 -9.52
N GLY A 20 -13.79 3.05 -10.42
CA GLY A 20 -13.67 4.50 -10.26
C GLY A 20 -12.31 5.06 -10.70
N THR A 21 -12.10 6.36 -10.46
CA THR A 21 -10.83 7.05 -10.75
C THR A 21 -9.81 6.82 -9.65
N HIS A 22 -8.52 7.04 -9.93
CA HIS A 22 -7.43 6.85 -8.95
C HIS A 22 -7.71 7.56 -7.62
N GLY A 23 -8.02 8.87 -7.65
CA GLY A 23 -8.28 9.63 -6.42
C GLY A 23 -9.49 9.11 -5.63
N ALA A 24 -10.58 8.75 -6.31
CA ALA A 24 -11.77 8.21 -5.65
C ALA A 24 -11.52 6.82 -5.04
N MET A 25 -10.72 5.98 -5.72
CA MET A 25 -10.34 4.66 -5.21
C MET A 25 -9.42 4.80 -3.99
N THR A 26 -8.35 5.59 -4.09
CA THR A 26 -7.40 5.84 -3.01
C THR A 26 -8.09 6.43 -1.77
N GLY A 27 -8.98 7.41 -1.94
CA GLY A 27 -9.72 8.01 -0.83
C GLY A 27 -10.62 7.02 -0.08
N ARG A 28 -11.41 6.22 -0.81
CA ARG A 28 -12.27 5.18 -0.22
C ARG A 28 -11.45 4.10 0.49
N MET A 29 -10.33 3.68 -0.10
CA MET A 29 -9.42 2.73 0.53
C MET A 29 -8.83 3.28 1.83
N MET A 30 -8.38 4.54 1.82
CA MET A 30 -7.78 5.18 3.00
C MET A 30 -8.77 5.25 4.16
N GLU A 31 -10.02 5.67 3.90
CA GLU A 31 -11.07 5.71 4.93
C GLU A 31 -11.36 4.32 5.53
N ALA A 32 -11.45 3.29 4.69
CA ALA A 32 -11.76 1.94 5.12
C ALA A 32 -10.58 1.28 5.86
N ILE A 33 -9.34 1.50 5.40
CA ILE A 33 -8.13 0.96 6.02
C ILE A 33 -7.88 1.61 7.38
N GLU A 34 -8.04 2.94 7.50
CA GLU A 34 -7.83 3.65 8.78
C GLU A 34 -8.74 3.10 9.89
N LYS A 35 -10.01 2.82 9.58
CA LYS A 35 -10.94 2.17 10.52
C LYS A 35 -10.41 0.83 11.03
N ILE A 36 -9.81 0.03 10.16
CA ILE A 36 -9.20 -1.25 10.55
C ILE A 36 -7.98 -1.00 11.43
N LEU A 37 -7.08 -0.09 11.05
CA LEU A 37 -5.85 0.19 11.79
C LEU A 37 -6.11 0.71 13.20
N ILE A 38 -7.12 1.57 13.38
CA ILE A 38 -7.52 2.07 14.71
C ILE A 38 -8.01 0.95 15.62
N ASN A 39 -8.67 -0.06 15.05
CA ASN A 39 -9.24 -1.19 15.79
C ASN A 39 -8.20 -2.29 16.06
N ASP A 40 -7.48 -2.72 15.02
CA ASP A 40 -6.52 -3.83 15.09
C ASP A 40 -5.18 -3.41 15.72
N ARG A 41 -4.82 -2.12 15.65
CA ARG A 41 -3.59 -1.51 16.22
C ARG A 41 -2.32 -2.36 16.02
N PRO A 42 -1.96 -2.69 14.77
CA PRO A 42 -0.73 -3.43 14.52
C PRO A 42 0.50 -2.58 14.85
N ASP A 43 1.61 -3.25 15.20
CA ASP A 43 2.90 -2.59 15.41
C ASP A 43 3.51 -2.03 14.12
N TRP A 44 3.18 -2.65 12.97
CA TRP A 44 3.66 -2.28 11.65
C TRP A 44 2.60 -2.53 10.57
N VAL A 45 2.63 -1.72 9.52
CA VAL A 45 1.88 -1.97 8.28
C VAL A 45 2.86 -2.33 7.16
N LEU A 46 2.63 -3.46 6.49
CA LEU A 46 3.37 -3.87 5.32
C LEU A 46 2.57 -3.52 4.06
N VAL A 47 3.19 -2.78 3.14
CA VAL A 47 2.63 -2.50 1.81
C VAL A 47 3.57 -3.06 0.73
N TYR A 48 3.00 -3.40 -0.42
CA TYR A 48 3.71 -4.04 -1.52
C TYR A 48 3.50 -3.26 -2.82
N GLY A 49 4.56 -3.05 -3.60
CA GLY A 49 4.48 -2.48 -4.95
C GLY A 49 4.06 -1.01 -4.97
N ASP A 50 3.21 -0.63 -5.92
CA ASP A 50 2.99 0.78 -6.30
C ASP A 50 1.51 1.11 -6.66
N THR A 51 0.59 0.25 -6.25
CA THR A 51 -0.84 0.42 -6.53
C THR A 51 -1.48 1.52 -5.70
N ASN A 52 -2.72 1.90 -6.04
CA ASN A 52 -3.52 2.83 -5.23
C ASN A 52 -3.68 2.35 -3.79
N SER A 53 -3.80 1.03 -3.56
CA SER A 53 -3.87 0.44 -2.22
C SER A 53 -2.57 0.58 -1.44
N THR A 54 -1.42 0.56 -2.11
CA THR A 54 -0.11 0.77 -1.48
C THR A 54 -0.05 2.17 -0.88
N LEU A 55 -0.36 3.19 -1.68
CA LEU A 55 -0.38 4.58 -1.22
C LEU A 55 -1.46 4.82 -0.14
N ALA A 56 -2.67 4.29 -0.33
CA ALA A 56 -3.76 4.43 0.63
C ALA A 56 -3.42 3.81 1.99
N GLY A 57 -2.85 2.60 1.99
CA GLY A 57 -2.43 1.90 3.21
C GLY A 57 -1.32 2.63 3.95
N ALA A 58 -0.31 3.12 3.23
CA ALA A 58 0.79 3.88 3.82
C ALA A 58 0.30 5.21 4.43
N LEU A 59 -0.51 5.97 3.71
CA LEU A 59 -1.08 7.23 4.20
C LEU A 59 -1.98 7.02 5.43
N ALA A 60 -2.85 6.00 5.41
CA ALA A 60 -3.70 5.69 6.55
C ALA A 60 -2.84 5.33 7.78
N ALA A 61 -1.83 4.48 7.61
CA ALA A 61 -0.97 4.01 8.70
C ALA A 61 -0.16 5.14 9.35
N VAL A 62 0.57 5.93 8.56
CA VAL A 62 1.44 6.98 9.10
C VAL A 62 0.66 8.09 9.80
N LYS A 63 -0.59 8.37 9.36
CA LYS A 63 -1.47 9.37 9.99
C LYS A 63 -1.96 8.96 11.37
N VAL A 64 -2.08 7.66 11.65
CA VAL A 64 -2.39 7.12 12.97
C VAL A 64 -1.15 6.61 13.72
N HIS A 65 0.04 7.05 13.27
CA HIS A 65 1.34 6.78 13.90
C HIS A 65 1.77 5.31 13.93
N ILE A 66 1.30 4.51 12.97
CA ILE A 66 1.78 3.15 12.78
C ILE A 66 2.87 3.16 11.70
N PRO A 67 4.08 2.64 11.98
CA PRO A 67 5.18 2.66 11.02
C PRO A 67 4.92 1.72 9.84
N VAL A 68 5.47 2.09 8.67
CA VAL A 68 5.25 1.39 7.40
C VAL A 68 6.54 0.72 6.92
N CYS A 69 6.39 -0.51 6.46
CA CYS A 69 7.37 -1.31 5.72
C CYS A 69 6.92 -1.39 4.27
N HIS A 70 7.76 -0.97 3.32
CA HIS A 70 7.43 -1.01 1.89
C HIS A 70 8.28 -2.06 1.18
N VAL A 71 7.62 -3.09 0.64
CA VAL A 71 8.22 -4.15 -0.18
C VAL A 71 8.14 -3.79 -1.65
N GLU A 72 9.20 -4.10 -2.39
CA GLU A 72 9.39 -3.65 -3.78
C GLU A 72 9.63 -2.13 -3.84
N ALA A 73 10.30 -1.61 -2.82
CA ALA A 73 10.65 -0.20 -2.71
C ALA A 73 11.74 0.21 -3.71
N GLY A 74 11.84 1.51 -3.97
CA GLY A 74 13.01 2.12 -4.59
C GLY A 74 13.08 2.11 -6.12
N LEU A 75 12.34 1.23 -6.81
CA LEU A 75 12.30 1.22 -8.28
C LEU A 75 11.73 2.54 -8.82
N ARG A 76 12.30 3.10 -9.90
CA ARG A 76 11.86 4.37 -10.51
C ARG A 76 11.71 4.26 -12.01
N SER A 77 10.56 4.71 -12.53
CA SER A 77 10.41 4.94 -13.97
C SER A 77 10.81 6.36 -14.38
N PHE A 78 10.81 7.30 -13.42
CA PHE A 78 10.95 8.73 -13.63
C PHE A 78 9.85 9.37 -14.52
N ASP A 79 8.83 8.60 -14.93
CA ASP A 79 7.68 9.10 -15.68
C ASP A 79 6.50 9.38 -14.76
N ARG A 80 6.36 10.64 -14.35
CA ARG A 80 5.28 11.12 -13.47
C ARG A 80 3.89 11.12 -14.13
N ARG A 81 3.78 10.76 -15.41
CA ARG A 81 2.47 10.52 -16.06
C ARG A 81 1.90 9.16 -15.65
N MET A 82 2.74 8.24 -15.16
CA MET A 82 2.32 6.96 -14.60
C MET A 82 1.83 7.17 -13.15
N PRO A 83 0.56 6.83 -12.83
CA PRO A 83 0.07 6.87 -11.46
C PRO A 83 0.92 6.05 -10.48
N GLU A 84 1.46 4.92 -10.95
CA GLU A 84 2.32 4.01 -10.19
C GLU A 84 3.64 4.68 -9.78
N GLU A 85 4.19 5.57 -10.60
CA GLU A 85 5.40 6.34 -10.23
C GLU A 85 5.10 7.33 -9.09
N ILE A 86 3.92 7.95 -9.11
CA ILE A 86 3.49 8.84 -8.03
C ILE A 86 3.30 8.05 -6.73
N ASN A 87 2.61 6.91 -6.82
CA ASN A 87 2.32 6.07 -5.66
C ASN A 87 3.59 5.54 -5.00
N ARG A 88 4.55 4.99 -5.79
CA ARG A 88 5.78 4.40 -5.21
C ARG A 88 6.67 5.45 -4.56
N VAL A 89 6.85 6.61 -5.19
CA VAL A 89 7.68 7.68 -4.65
C VAL A 89 7.12 8.19 -3.32
N LEU A 90 5.80 8.43 -3.27
CA LEU A 90 5.16 8.88 -2.03
C LEU A 90 5.21 7.79 -0.96
N THR A 91 4.99 6.53 -1.31
CA THR A 91 5.04 5.42 -0.35
C THR A 91 6.44 5.25 0.23
N ASP A 92 7.49 5.30 -0.60
CA ASP A 92 8.88 5.22 -0.16
C ASP A 92 9.23 6.36 0.83
N HIS A 93 8.74 7.58 0.60
CA HIS A 93 8.94 8.71 1.51
C HIS A 93 8.21 8.56 2.85
N LEU A 94 7.12 7.79 2.90
CA LEU A 94 6.34 7.55 4.11
C LEU A 94 6.87 6.36 4.91
N ALA A 95 7.55 5.41 4.26
CA ALA A 95 7.99 4.18 4.88
C ALA A 95 9.18 4.40 5.83
N GLY A 96 9.12 3.76 7.00
CA GLY A 96 10.25 3.71 7.94
C GLY A 96 11.28 2.62 7.59
N ARG A 97 10.90 1.69 6.71
CA ARG A 97 11.73 0.62 6.17
C ARG A 97 11.41 0.38 4.70
N LEU A 98 12.47 0.34 3.88
CA LEU A 98 12.42 0.06 2.45
C LEU A 98 13.06 -1.31 2.19
N PHE A 99 12.31 -2.22 1.59
CA PHE A 99 12.79 -3.53 1.16
C PHE A 99 12.87 -3.55 -0.37
N CYS A 100 14.04 -3.16 -0.87
CA CYS A 100 14.32 -3.10 -2.31
C CYS A 100 14.51 -4.50 -2.90
N SER A 101 14.03 -4.71 -4.13
CA SER A 101 14.13 -5.99 -4.84
C SER A 101 15.44 -6.16 -5.62
N SER A 102 16.18 -5.08 -5.85
CA SER A 102 17.47 -5.04 -6.56
C SER A 102 18.33 -3.87 -6.07
N GLU A 103 19.61 -3.87 -6.46
CA GLU A 103 20.53 -2.76 -6.19
C GLU A 103 20.10 -1.46 -6.88
N GLU A 104 19.34 -1.53 -7.98
CA GLU A 104 18.83 -0.36 -8.70
C GLU A 104 17.83 0.46 -7.88
N GLY A 105 17.19 -0.16 -6.89
CA GLY A 105 16.26 0.49 -5.98
C GLY A 105 16.89 1.05 -4.70
N VAL A 106 18.21 0.90 -4.52
CA VAL A 106 18.94 1.41 -3.34
C VAL A 106 19.52 2.79 -3.65
#